data_AF-A0A0U1NLB6-F1
#
_entry.id   AF-A0A0U1NLB6-F1
#
_cell.length_a   1.000
_cell.length_b   1.000
_cell.length_c   1.000
_cell.angle_alpha   90.00
_cell.angle_beta   90.00
_cell.angle_gamma   90.00
#
_symmetry.space_group_name_H-M   'P 1'
#
loop_
_entity.id
_entity.type
_entity.pdbx_description
1 polymer ?
#
loop_
_entity_poly.entity_id
_entity_poly.type
_entity_poly.pdbx_seq_one_letter_code
_entity_poly.pdbx_strand_id
1 'polypeptide(L)' 'MSPVKLTLLGVAAAIAVMVGSFIWFVATWDASKEEPITYISHTTLRGLA' A
#
# COMPACT_ATOMS: atom_id res chain seq x y z
N MET A 1 -2.27 -28.14 -22.92
CA MET A 1 -2.48 -27.76 -21.49
C MET A 1 -3.98 -27.73 -21.25
N SER A 2 -4.48 -28.21 -20.11
CA SER A 2 -5.93 -28.19 -19.84
C SER A 2 -6.40 -26.77 -19.46
N PRO A 3 -7.67 -26.41 -19.73
CA PRO A 3 -8.24 -25.10 -19.35
C PRO A 3 -8.09 -24.81 -17.85
N VAL A 4 -8.35 -25.81 -17.00
CA VAL A 4 -8.18 -25.70 -15.54
C VAL A 4 -6.75 -25.32 -15.15
N LYS A 5 -5.74 -25.94 -15.79
CA LYS A 5 -4.33 -25.64 -15.51
C LYS A 5 -3.96 -24.21 -15.89
N LEU A 6 -4.53 -23.67 -16.98
CA LEU A 6 -4.31 -22.28 -17.38
C LEU A 6 -4.95 -21.31 -16.40
N THR A 7 -6.17 -21.59 -15.93
CA THR A 7 -6.84 -20.76 -14.91
C THR A 7 -6.04 -20.75 -13.61
N LEU A 8 -5.59 -21.90 -13.13
CA LEU A 8 -4.78 -21.98 -11.91
C LEU A 8 -3.45 -21.22 -12.05
N LEU A 9 -2.81 -21.31 -13.22
CA LEU A 9 -1.59 -20.56 -13.50
C LEU A 9 -1.85 -19.04 -13.51
N GLY A 10 -2.96 -18.59 -14.10
CA GLY A 10 -3.36 -17.19 -14.11
C GLY A 10 -3.60 -16.64 -12.70
N VAL A 11 -4.31 -17.41 -11.86
CA VAL A 11 -4.54 -17.04 -10.45
C VAL A 11 -3.22 -16.99 -9.68
N ALA A 12 -2.35 -17.99 -9.84
CA ALA A 12 -1.05 -18.00 -9.20
C ALA A 12 -0.18 -16.80 -9.60
N ALA A 13 -0.18 -16.43 -10.89
CA ALA A 13 0.52 -15.26 -11.38
C ALA A 13 -0.06 -13.97 -10.80
N ALA A 14 -1.38 -13.83 -10.73
CA ALA A 14 -2.03 -12.68 -10.13
C ALA A 14 -1.68 -12.52 -8.64
N ILE A 15 -1.67 -13.62 -7.89
CA ILE A 15 -1.26 -13.63 -6.48
C ILE A 15 0.21 -13.23 -6.35
N ALA A 16 1.09 -13.79 -7.18
CA ALA A 16 2.51 -13.44 -7.16
C ALA A 16 2.76 -11.95 -7.44
N VAL A 17 2.01 -11.36 -8.37
CA VAL A 17 2.07 -9.92 -8.66
C VAL A 17 1.56 -9.10 -7.48
N MET A 18 0.41 -9.46 -6.89
CA MET A 18 -0.14 -8.75 -5.73
C MET A 18 0.79 -8.80 -4.50
N VAL A 19 1.28 -9.98 -4.15
CA VAL A 19 2.14 -10.15 -2.98
C VAL A 19 3.51 -9.52 -3.24
N GLY A 20 4.06 -9.70 -4.44
CA GLY A 20 5.34 -9.10 -4.83
C GLY A 20 5.29 -7.58 -4.82
N SER A 21 4.24 -6.97 -5.38
CA SER A 21 4.08 -5.51 -5.37
C SER A 21 3.89 -4.96 -3.95
N PHE A 22 3.13 -5.66 -3.11
CA PHE A 22 2.95 -5.28 -1.71
C PHE A 22 4.26 -5.34 -0.91
N ILE A 23 5.03 -6.42 -1.05
CA ILE A 23 6.34 -6.56 -0.40
C ILE A 23 7.29 -5.46 -0.89
N TRP A 24 7.34 -5.21 -2.20
CA TRP A 24 8.17 -4.15 -2.77
C TRP A 24 7.78 -2.77 -2.24
N PHE A 25 6.48 -2.47 -2.16
CA PHE A 25 5.98 -1.22 -1.60
C PHE A 25 6.45 -1.04 -0.17
N VAL A 26 6.23 -2.01 0.71
CA VAL A 26 6.68 -1.93 2.13
C VAL A 26 8.19 -1.80 2.23
N ALA A 27 8.95 -2.54 1.43
CA ALA A 27 10.41 -2.52 1.47
C ALA A 27 11.03 -1.21 0.97
N THR A 28 10.35 -0.51 0.06
CA THR A 28 10.83 0.75 -0.54
C THR A 28 10.19 1.99 0.08
N TRP A 29 9.15 1.82 0.90
CA TRP A 29 8.45 2.91 1.55
C TRP A 29 9.34 3.68 2.52
N ASP A 30 9.31 5.00 2.42
CA ASP A 30 10.07 5.93 3.25
C ASP A 30 9.11 6.97 3.86
N ALA A 31 8.81 6.80 5.14
CA ALA A 31 7.91 7.69 5.88
C ALA A 31 8.37 9.16 5.93
N SER A 32 9.68 9.42 5.75
CA SER A 32 10.21 10.79 5.77
C SER A 32 9.87 11.56 4.49
N LYS A 33 9.47 10.87 3.41
CA LYS A 33 9.06 11.48 2.15
C LYS A 33 7.55 11.75 2.06
N GLU A 34 6.79 11.31 3.04
CA GLU A 34 5.33 11.45 3.07
C GLU A 34 4.93 12.62 3.99
N GLU A 35 4.00 13.47 3.54
CA GLU A 35 3.44 14.50 4.41
C GLU A 35 2.62 13.85 5.56
N PRO A 36 2.77 14.30 6.81
CA PRO A 36 1.97 13.80 7.91
C PRO A 36 0.48 14.06 7.64
N ILE A 37 -0.32 12.99 7.65
CA ILE A 37 -1.79 13.08 7.63
C ILE A 37 -2.36 13.73 8.92
N THR A 38 -1.53 13.94 9.94
CA THR A 38 -1.89 14.71 11.14
C THR A 38 -1.68 16.20 10.90
N TYR A 39 -2.77 16.90 10.58
CA TYR A 39 -2.82 18.36 10.58
C TYR A 39 -3.19 18.87 11.98
N ILE A 40 -2.20 19.22 12.82
CA ILE A 40 -2.50 20.05 14.00
C ILE A 40 -2.74 21.47 13.49
N SER A 41 -4.02 21.84 13.34
CA SER A 41 -4.40 23.21 13.01
C SER A 41 -4.11 24.11 14.21
N HIS A 42 -3.10 24.98 14.10
CA HIS A 42 -2.74 25.98 15.11
C HIS A 42 -3.92 26.90 15.51
N THR A 43 -4.97 26.95 14.69
CA THR A 43 -6.20 27.72 14.95
C THR A 43 -7.00 27.18 16.14
N THR A 44 -7.01 25.86 16.36
CA THR A 44 -7.76 25.26 17.49
C THR A 44 -7.11 25.52 18.84
N LEU A 45 -5.77 25.60 18.89
CA LEU A 45 -5.02 25.84 20.14
C LEU A 45 -5.13 27.28 20.65
N ARG A 46 -5.40 28.27 19.79
CA ARG A 46 -5.58 29.68 20.19
C ARG A 46 -6.98 30.03 20.68
N GLY A 47 -7.99 29.17 20.46
CA GLY A 47 -9.37 29.39 20.94
C GLY A 47 -9.65 28.81 22.33
N LEU A 48 -8.67 28.15 22.95
CA LEU A 48 -8.76 27.51 24.27
C LEU A 48 -7.94 28.23 25.35
N ALA A 49 -7.28 29.35 25.01
CA ALA A 49 -6.54 30.22 25.91
C ALA A 49 -7.32 31.53 26.10
#